data_AF-A0A8G1YWG8-F1
#
_entry.id   AF-A0A8G1YWG8-F1
#
_cell.length_a   1.000
_cell.length_b   1.000
_cell.length_c   1.000
_cell.angle_alpha   90.00
_cell.angle_beta   90.00
_cell.angle_gamma   90.00
#
_symmetry.space_group_name_H-M   'P 1'
#
loop_
_entity.id
_entity.type
_entity.pdbx_description
1 polymer ?
#
loop_
_entity_poly.entity_id
_entity_poly.type
_entity_poly.pdbx_seq_one_letter_code
_entity_poly.pdbx_strand_id
1 'polypeptide(L)'
;MQGIEELLCATLRGENPTWPEYGDNNFAARFIERSAYHGVQALLHHYIADRERVDMGWPEVILATCRQQATAQALWEMRHQYMLKQVLERLAAIGIHPILFKGTALAYSVYPTSFLRTRGDTDLLVPSDTRDRVAKALEALGFRELGTRADVIRGQTSYSWTDPASNQEHTLDLHWRITNSTLLSNLFSYEELRSAARPLPNLSANALAADPVHALVRAHRRRRDQYRHRPRAGKTRPHRPRVRTEDRHGHRLLS
;
A
#
# COMPACT_ATOMS: atom_id res chain seq x y z
N MET A 1 -5.01 21.83 24.05
CA MET A 1 -3.92 21.69 23.07
C MET A 1 -4.34 20.60 22.11
N GLN A 2 -4.63 20.95 20.85
CA GLN A 2 -5.06 19.98 19.85
C GLN A 2 -3.90 19.03 19.54
N GLY A 3 -4.14 17.71 19.67
CA GLY A 3 -3.14 16.71 19.30
C GLY A 3 -2.94 16.65 17.79
N ILE A 4 -1.78 16.18 17.32
CA ILE A 4 -1.53 15.96 15.88
C ILE A 4 -2.63 15.08 15.26
N GLU A 5 -3.04 14.01 15.94
CA GLU A 5 -4.10 13.11 15.47
C GLU A 5 -5.46 13.79 15.38
N GLU A 6 -5.73 14.70 16.32
CA GLU A 6 -6.98 15.46 16.34
C GLU A 6 -7.00 16.48 15.20
N LEU A 7 -5.87 17.14 14.92
CA LEU A 7 -5.70 18.04 13.79
C LEU A 7 -5.85 17.29 12.45
N LEU A 8 -5.21 16.12 12.31
CA LEU A 8 -5.38 15.26 11.14
C LEU A 8 -6.85 14.86 10.94
N CYS A 9 -7.50 14.36 11.99
CA CYS A 9 -8.90 13.96 11.93
C CYS A 9 -9.82 15.15 11.57
N ALA A 10 -9.61 16.33 12.17
CA ALA A 10 -10.39 17.52 11.88
C ALA A 10 -10.26 17.94 10.41
N THR A 11 -9.04 17.97 9.87
CA THR A 11 -8.82 18.27 8.44
C THR A 11 -9.53 17.25 7.55
N LEU A 12 -9.43 15.95 7.86
CA LEU A 12 -10.04 14.86 7.08
C LEU A 12 -11.57 14.78 7.20
N ARG A 13 -12.15 15.29 8.29
CA ARG A 13 -13.61 15.50 8.43
C ARG A 13 -14.09 16.76 7.71
N GLY A 14 -13.17 17.57 7.21
CA GLY A 14 -13.48 18.80 6.51
C GLY A 14 -13.73 20.01 7.41
N GLU A 15 -13.30 19.97 8.68
CA GLU A 15 -13.61 20.98 9.71
C GLU A 15 -12.78 22.28 9.65
N ASN A 16 -11.94 22.46 8.62
CA ASN A 16 -11.11 23.66 8.44
C ASN A 16 -10.31 24.06 9.70
N PRO A 17 -9.47 23.19 10.29
CA PRO A 17 -8.65 23.63 11.41
C PRO A 17 -7.54 24.57 10.92
N THR A 18 -7.30 25.65 11.66
CA THR A 18 -6.12 26.50 11.48
C THR A 18 -4.88 25.79 12.00
N TRP A 19 -3.71 26.19 11.50
CA TRP A 19 -2.47 25.71 12.11
C TRP A 19 -2.38 26.23 13.57
N PRO A 20 -2.01 25.39 14.54
CA PRO A 20 -1.96 25.82 15.93
C PRO A 20 -0.87 26.88 16.16
N GLU A 21 -1.15 27.91 16.96
CA GLU A 21 -0.17 28.97 17.31
C GLU A 21 1.10 28.42 17.98
N TYR A 22 0.97 27.32 18.73
CA TYR A 22 2.10 26.61 19.36
C TYR A 22 2.81 25.63 18.41
N GLY A 23 2.37 25.54 17.14
CA GLY A 23 2.87 24.62 16.13
C GLY A 23 4.24 25.05 15.60
N ASP A 24 5.28 24.78 16.38
CA ASP A 24 6.67 25.01 16.00
C ASP A 24 7.17 24.04 14.90
N ASN A 25 8.45 24.18 14.53
CA ASN A 25 9.06 23.32 13.52
C ASN A 25 9.07 21.82 13.91
N ASN A 26 9.14 21.50 15.20
CA ASN A 26 9.09 20.13 15.69
C ASN A 26 7.67 19.56 15.56
N PHE A 27 6.64 20.35 15.87
CA PHE A 27 5.25 19.98 15.65
C PHE A 27 4.97 19.75 14.16
N ALA A 28 5.46 20.62 13.27
CA ALA A 28 5.35 20.45 11.82
C ALA A 28 6.03 19.14 11.32
N ALA A 29 7.25 18.87 11.78
CA ALA A 29 7.97 17.64 11.42
C ALA A 29 7.22 16.38 11.88
N ARG A 30 6.70 16.38 13.12
CA ARG A 30 5.90 15.28 13.64
C ARG A 30 4.56 15.15 12.90
N PHE A 31 3.94 16.26 12.50
CA PHE A 31 2.72 16.22 11.69
C PHE A 31 2.95 15.55 10.33
N ILE A 32 4.06 15.89 9.66
CA ILE A 32 4.48 15.23 8.41
C ILE A 32 4.73 13.73 8.63
N GLU A 33 5.45 13.36 9.70
CA GLU A 33 5.71 11.96 10.04
C GLU A 33 4.41 11.18 10.28
N ARG A 34 3.49 11.72 11.09
CA ARG A 34 2.23 11.07 11.43
C ARG A 34 1.29 10.97 10.23
N SER A 35 1.18 12.02 9.42
CA SER A 35 0.37 11.99 8.19
C SER A 35 0.91 10.97 7.18
N ALA A 36 2.23 10.82 7.06
CA ALA A 36 2.86 9.79 6.25
C ALA A 36 2.61 8.39 6.83
N TYR A 37 2.72 8.23 8.15
CA TYR A 37 2.45 6.96 8.85
C TYR A 37 1.02 6.46 8.57
N HIS A 38 0.04 7.36 8.60
CA HIS A 38 -1.36 7.03 8.32
C HIS A 38 -1.68 6.95 6.83
N GLY A 39 -0.77 7.37 5.95
CA GLY A 39 -0.99 7.37 4.50
C GLY A 39 -2.06 8.37 4.04
N VAL A 40 -2.17 9.52 4.72
CA VAL A 40 -3.24 10.51 4.47
C VAL A 40 -2.74 11.80 3.82
N GLN A 41 -1.46 11.91 3.46
CA GLN A 41 -0.89 13.14 2.89
C GLN A 41 -1.55 13.57 1.57
N ALA A 42 -1.92 12.63 0.69
CA ALA A 42 -2.64 12.95 -0.54
C ALA A 42 -4.07 13.47 -0.24
N LEU A 43 -4.74 12.91 0.77
CA LEU A 43 -6.03 13.42 1.26
C LEU A 43 -5.89 14.80 1.91
N LEU A 44 -4.84 15.03 2.70
CA LEU A 44 -4.58 16.35 3.28
C LEU A 44 -4.38 17.39 2.18
N HIS A 45 -3.59 17.09 1.15
CA HIS A 45 -3.47 17.97 -0.01
C HIS A 45 -4.83 18.25 -0.65
N HIS A 46 -5.67 17.24 -0.87
CA HIS A 46 -7.01 17.43 -1.43
C HIS A 46 -7.87 18.37 -0.59
N TYR A 47 -7.93 18.17 0.72
CA TYR A 47 -8.75 19.00 1.61
C TYR A 47 -8.13 20.39 1.87
N ILE A 48 -6.81 20.54 1.86
CA ILE A 48 -6.17 21.84 2.07
C ILE A 48 -6.16 22.65 0.78
N ALA A 49 -5.84 22.06 -0.38
CA ALA A 49 -5.77 22.75 -1.66
C ALA A 49 -7.14 23.30 -2.12
N ASP A 50 -8.22 22.57 -1.84
CA ASP A 50 -9.59 23.08 -2.06
C ASP A 50 -9.87 24.38 -1.27
N ARG A 51 -9.04 24.66 -0.25
CA ARG A 51 -9.23 25.70 0.77
C ARG A 51 -8.11 26.73 0.82
N GLU A 52 -7.09 26.63 -0.03
CA GLU A 52 -6.00 27.63 -0.16
C GLU A 52 -6.51 29.06 -0.46
N ARG A 53 -7.81 29.21 -0.77
CA ARG A 53 -8.50 30.51 -0.88
C ARG A 53 -8.68 31.23 0.47
N VAL A 54 -8.53 30.53 1.59
CA VAL A 54 -8.58 31.09 2.95
C VAL A 54 -7.23 30.87 3.61
N ASP A 55 -6.60 31.93 4.12
CA ASP A 55 -5.35 31.80 4.88
C ASP A 55 -5.63 31.11 6.22
N MET A 56 -5.23 29.85 6.31
CA MET A 56 -5.41 29.00 7.49
C MET A 56 -4.11 28.86 8.31
N GLY A 57 -3.06 29.62 7.97
CA GLY A 57 -1.77 29.63 8.66
C GLY A 57 -0.93 28.37 8.52
N TRP A 58 -1.24 27.50 7.55
CA TRP A 58 -0.51 26.23 7.37
C TRP A 58 0.93 26.47 6.90
N PRO A 59 1.95 25.88 7.55
CA PRO A 59 3.34 26.01 7.11
C PRO A 59 3.55 25.51 5.68
N GLU A 60 4.28 26.29 4.88
CA GLU A 60 4.59 25.95 3.48
C GLU A 60 5.24 24.57 3.32
N VAL A 61 6.09 24.18 4.28
CA VAL A 61 6.73 22.85 4.28
C VAL A 61 5.71 21.72 4.29
N ILE A 62 4.56 21.89 4.96
CA ILE A 62 3.49 20.89 5.02
C ILE A 62 2.70 20.87 3.71
N LEU A 63 2.36 22.05 3.18
CA LEU A 63 1.65 22.20 1.92
C LEU A 63 2.45 21.55 0.77
N ALA A 64 3.72 21.94 0.64
CA ALA A 64 4.64 21.41 -0.35
C ALA A 64 4.82 19.89 -0.21
N THR A 65 4.98 19.38 1.01
CA THR A 65 5.12 17.94 1.25
C THR A 65 3.87 17.16 0.84
N CYS A 66 2.67 17.65 1.22
CA CYS A 66 1.42 17.00 0.86
C CYS A 66 1.18 17.02 -0.66
N ARG A 67 1.48 18.15 -1.32
CA ARG A 67 1.40 18.29 -2.78
C ARG A 67 2.36 17.37 -3.53
N GLN A 68 3.61 17.31 -3.09
CA GLN A 68 4.61 16.40 -3.66
C GLN A 68 4.15 14.94 -3.55
N GLN A 69 3.63 14.55 -2.38
CA GLN A 69 3.12 13.20 -2.18
C GLN A 69 1.88 12.92 -3.02
N ALA A 70 0.92 13.83 -3.09
CA ALA A 70 -0.27 13.69 -3.94
C ALA A 70 0.11 13.47 -5.41
N THR A 71 1.10 14.22 -5.89
CA THR A 71 1.63 14.09 -7.26
C THR A 71 2.29 12.73 -7.48
N ALA A 72 3.15 12.28 -6.55
CA ALA A 72 3.79 10.98 -6.62
C ALA A 72 2.77 9.82 -6.61
N GLN A 73 1.74 9.90 -5.77
CA GLN A 73 0.67 8.92 -5.69
C GLN A 73 -0.18 8.89 -6.97
N ALA A 74 -0.49 10.05 -7.56
CA ALA A 74 -1.23 10.11 -8.82
C ALA A 74 -0.46 9.44 -9.97
N LEU A 75 0.85 9.66 -10.07
CA LEU A 75 1.70 9.02 -11.08
C LEU A 75 1.82 7.51 -10.86
N TRP A 76 1.99 7.07 -9.62
CA TRP A 76 2.01 5.64 -9.28
C TRP A 76 0.68 4.97 -9.61
N GLU A 77 -0.45 5.60 -9.24
CA GLU A 77 -1.80 5.07 -9.47
C GLU A 77 -2.09 4.96 -10.97
N MET A 78 -1.70 5.94 -11.79
CA MET A 78 -1.86 5.89 -13.24
C MET A 78 -1.18 4.66 -13.86
N ARG A 79 0.07 4.40 -13.47
CA ARG A 79 0.84 3.23 -13.94
C ARG A 79 0.27 1.92 -13.44
N HIS A 80 -0.11 1.89 -12.16
CA HIS A 80 -0.72 0.70 -11.58
C HIS A 80 -2.09 0.40 -12.22
N GLN A 81 -2.89 1.42 -12.52
CA GLN A 81 -4.15 1.29 -13.21
C GLN A 81 -3.95 0.73 -14.63
N TYR A 82 -2.95 1.23 -15.36
CA TYR A 82 -2.59 0.70 -16.67
C TYR A 82 -2.26 -0.80 -16.60
N MET A 83 -1.36 -1.19 -15.71
CA MET A 83 -1.03 -2.62 -15.48
C MET A 83 -2.28 -3.42 -15.12
N LEU A 84 -3.12 -2.91 -14.22
CA LEU A 84 -4.27 -3.65 -13.71
C LEU A 84 -5.34 -3.84 -14.78
N LYS A 85 -5.52 -2.89 -15.71
CA LYS A 85 -6.38 -3.06 -16.89
C LYS A 85 -5.93 -4.25 -17.74
N GLN A 86 -4.63 -4.34 -18.04
CA GLN A 86 -4.09 -5.47 -18.81
C GLN A 86 -4.33 -6.82 -18.14
N VAL A 87 -4.15 -6.87 -16.81
CA VAL A 87 -4.40 -8.07 -16.02
C VAL A 87 -5.88 -8.47 -16.09
N LEU A 88 -6.78 -7.52 -15.84
CA LEU A 88 -8.23 -7.78 -15.84
C LEU A 88 -8.73 -8.22 -17.22
N GLU A 89 -8.26 -7.59 -18.29
CA GLU A 89 -8.59 -7.97 -19.67
C GLU A 89 -8.06 -9.37 -20.00
N ARG A 90 -6.82 -9.68 -19.63
CA ARG A 90 -6.23 -11.00 -19.86
C ARG A 90 -6.97 -12.11 -19.12
N LEU A 91 -7.38 -11.86 -17.88
CA LEU A 91 -8.14 -12.83 -17.09
C LEU A 91 -9.56 -13.00 -17.63
N ALA A 92 -10.23 -11.92 -18.02
CA ALA A 92 -11.54 -11.98 -18.67
C ALA A 92 -11.50 -12.79 -19.97
N ALA A 93 -10.45 -12.63 -20.79
CA ALA A 93 -10.27 -13.38 -22.04
C ALA A 93 -10.15 -14.90 -21.84
N ILE A 94 -9.81 -15.36 -20.63
CA ILE A 94 -9.78 -16.79 -20.27
C ILE A 94 -10.96 -17.20 -19.38
N GLY A 95 -11.98 -16.34 -19.25
CA GLY A 95 -13.21 -16.59 -18.50
C GLY A 95 -13.10 -16.38 -16.98
N ILE A 96 -12.01 -15.79 -16.48
CA ILE A 96 -11.76 -15.61 -15.05
C ILE A 96 -12.04 -14.16 -14.66
N HIS A 97 -12.87 -13.95 -13.65
CA HIS A 97 -13.35 -12.64 -13.24
C HIS A 97 -12.93 -12.35 -11.79
N PRO A 98 -11.70 -11.86 -11.56
CA PRO A 98 -11.22 -11.66 -10.21
C PRO A 98 -12.05 -10.61 -9.46
N ILE A 99 -12.26 -10.86 -8.17
CA ILE A 99 -12.93 -9.92 -7.27
C ILE A 99 -11.85 -9.12 -6.54
N LEU A 100 -11.81 -7.82 -6.79
CA LEU A 100 -10.96 -6.85 -6.12
C LEU A 100 -11.50 -6.54 -4.72
N PHE A 101 -10.62 -6.36 -3.73
CA PHE A 101 -11.03 -5.96 -2.39
C PHE A 101 -9.96 -5.09 -1.71
N LYS A 102 -10.21 -4.68 -0.46
CA LYS A 102 -9.34 -3.76 0.32
C LYS A 102 -9.03 -2.47 -0.44
N GLY A 103 -7.74 -2.11 -0.58
CA GLY A 103 -7.28 -0.81 -1.03
C GLY A 103 -7.82 -0.44 -2.41
N THR A 104 -7.72 -1.36 -3.37
CA THR A 104 -8.16 -1.13 -4.74
C THR A 104 -9.68 -0.97 -4.83
N ALA A 105 -10.45 -1.82 -4.14
CA ALA A 105 -11.91 -1.66 -4.10
C ALA A 105 -12.30 -0.30 -3.50
N LEU A 106 -11.70 0.10 -2.38
CA LEU A 106 -11.99 1.41 -1.76
C LEU A 106 -11.57 2.59 -2.64
N ALA A 107 -10.39 2.53 -3.26
CA ALA A 107 -9.86 3.59 -4.13
C ALA A 107 -10.82 3.93 -5.27
N TYR A 108 -11.45 2.92 -5.87
CA TYR A 108 -12.31 3.11 -7.03
C TYR A 108 -13.81 3.18 -6.73
N SER A 109 -14.24 2.97 -5.48
CA SER A 109 -15.66 3.00 -5.08
C SER A 109 -16.03 4.04 -4.03
N VAL A 110 -15.07 4.49 -3.21
CA VAL A 110 -15.33 5.40 -2.08
C VAL A 110 -14.66 6.75 -2.29
N TYR A 111 -13.45 6.77 -2.84
CA TYR A 111 -12.67 8.00 -2.97
C TYR A 111 -13.07 8.77 -4.24
N PRO A 112 -13.09 10.12 -4.21
CA PRO A 112 -13.39 10.93 -5.39
C PRO A 112 -12.46 10.65 -6.58
N THR A 113 -11.18 10.42 -6.29
CA THR A 113 -10.18 9.96 -7.25
C THR A 113 -9.32 8.87 -6.61
N SER A 114 -8.92 7.86 -7.39
CA SER A 114 -8.29 6.64 -6.87
C SER A 114 -6.97 6.89 -6.12
N PHE A 115 -6.17 7.86 -6.58
CA PHE A 115 -4.87 8.17 -5.98
C PHE A 115 -4.96 8.77 -4.56
N LEU A 116 -6.14 9.25 -4.15
CA LEU A 116 -6.36 9.75 -2.78
C LEU A 116 -6.35 8.60 -1.76
N ARG A 117 -6.58 7.36 -2.20
CA ARG A 117 -6.38 6.16 -1.40
C ARG A 117 -4.97 5.63 -1.61
N THR A 118 -4.01 6.13 -0.81
CA THR A 118 -2.64 5.58 -0.82
C THR A 118 -2.65 4.08 -0.57
N ARG A 119 -2.09 3.29 -1.48
CA ARG A 119 -2.01 1.82 -1.41
C ARG A 119 -0.70 1.35 -2.07
N GLY A 120 -0.27 0.13 -1.77
CA GLY A 120 0.99 -0.43 -2.30
C GLY A 120 0.81 -1.63 -3.24
N ASP A 121 -0.31 -2.33 -3.10
CA ASP A 121 -0.64 -3.56 -3.79
C ASP A 121 -2.07 -3.51 -4.34
N THR A 122 -2.42 -4.53 -5.13
CA THR A 122 -3.81 -4.87 -5.44
C THR A 122 -4.06 -6.30 -5.03
N ASP A 123 -5.11 -6.51 -4.22
CA ASP A 123 -5.54 -7.85 -3.88
C ASP A 123 -6.67 -8.35 -4.82
N LEU A 124 -6.52 -9.56 -5.36
CA LEU A 124 -7.44 -10.23 -6.28
C LEU A 124 -7.92 -11.56 -5.67
N LEU A 125 -9.22 -11.85 -5.71
CA LEU A 125 -9.75 -13.17 -5.35
C LEU A 125 -10.24 -13.89 -6.61
N VAL A 126 -9.80 -15.12 -6.81
CA VAL A 126 -10.19 -15.99 -7.93
C VAL A 126 -10.72 -17.34 -7.44
N PRO A 127 -11.44 -18.11 -8.27
CA PRO A 127 -11.79 -19.49 -7.95
C PRO A 127 -10.53 -20.35 -7.73
N SER A 128 -10.55 -21.24 -6.74
CA SER A 128 -9.37 -22.02 -6.34
C SER A 128 -8.85 -22.97 -7.41
N ASP A 129 -9.75 -23.53 -8.20
CA ASP A 129 -9.45 -24.41 -9.33
C ASP A 129 -8.82 -23.68 -10.52
N THR A 130 -8.90 -22.33 -10.54
CA THR A 130 -8.33 -21.51 -11.62
C THR A 130 -6.93 -21.00 -11.34
N ARG A 131 -6.38 -21.21 -10.13
CA ARG A 131 -5.09 -20.66 -9.68
C ARG A 131 -3.97 -20.81 -10.72
N ASP A 132 -3.77 -22.02 -11.22
CA ASP A 132 -2.65 -22.30 -12.14
C ASP A 132 -2.84 -21.64 -13.52
N ARG A 133 -4.10 -21.44 -13.94
CA ARG A 133 -4.43 -20.69 -15.17
C ARG A 133 -4.16 -19.20 -14.98
N VAL A 134 -4.49 -18.65 -13.80
CA VAL A 134 -4.19 -17.25 -13.45
C VAL A 134 -2.68 -17.02 -13.35
N ALA A 135 -1.94 -17.91 -12.69
CA ALA A 135 -0.49 -17.83 -12.58
C ALA A 135 0.18 -17.76 -13.96
N LYS A 136 -0.15 -18.69 -14.87
CA LYS A 136 0.34 -18.69 -16.25
C LYS A 136 -0.04 -17.41 -17.01
N ALA A 137 -1.24 -16.87 -16.78
CA ALA A 137 -1.67 -15.63 -17.41
C ALA A 137 -0.86 -14.41 -16.90
N LEU A 138 -0.55 -14.36 -15.61
CA LEU A 138 0.30 -13.33 -15.02
C LEU A 138 1.74 -13.45 -15.50
N GLU A 139 2.32 -14.66 -15.53
CA GLU A 139 3.66 -14.91 -16.07
C GLU A 139 3.78 -14.45 -17.53
N ALA A 140 2.76 -14.72 -18.36
CA ALA A 140 2.72 -14.26 -19.76
C ALA A 140 2.65 -12.73 -19.90
N LEU A 141 2.17 -12.02 -18.86
CA LEU A 141 2.21 -10.55 -18.78
C LEU A 141 3.53 -10.02 -18.18
N GLY A 142 4.48 -10.89 -17.87
CA GLY A 142 5.80 -10.54 -17.31
C GLY A 142 5.83 -10.44 -15.79
N PHE A 143 4.82 -10.95 -15.08
CA PHE A 143 4.87 -11.03 -13.63
C PHE A 143 5.82 -12.13 -13.16
N ARG A 144 6.47 -11.88 -12.04
CA ARG A 144 7.27 -12.87 -11.31
C ARG A 144 6.54 -13.25 -10.04
N GLU A 145 6.43 -14.54 -9.77
CA GLU A 145 5.91 -15.03 -8.51
C GLU A 145 6.90 -14.75 -7.37
N LEU A 146 6.41 -14.19 -6.28
CA LEU A 146 7.16 -13.91 -5.05
C LEU A 146 6.77 -14.86 -3.89
N GLY A 147 5.73 -15.67 -4.09
CA GLY A 147 5.15 -16.52 -3.06
C GLY A 147 6.08 -17.63 -2.58
N THR A 148 5.96 -17.98 -1.31
CA THR A 148 6.60 -19.17 -0.73
C THR A 148 5.62 -20.34 -0.69
N ARG A 149 6.11 -21.58 -0.47
CA ARG A 149 5.24 -22.74 -0.22
C ARG A 149 4.23 -22.50 0.93
N ALA A 150 4.61 -21.72 1.94
CA ALA A 150 3.72 -21.41 3.06
C ALA A 150 2.56 -20.49 2.67
N ASP A 151 2.77 -19.59 1.70
CA ASP A 151 1.73 -18.69 1.20
C ASP A 151 0.67 -19.47 0.42
N VAL A 152 1.14 -20.38 -0.44
CA VAL A 152 0.26 -21.29 -1.21
C VAL A 152 -0.64 -22.11 -0.27
N ILE A 153 -0.08 -22.62 0.83
CA ILE A 153 -0.86 -23.35 1.85
C ILE A 153 -1.92 -22.45 2.50
N ARG A 154 -1.61 -21.16 2.69
CA ARG A 154 -2.52 -20.16 3.27
C ARG A 154 -3.59 -19.68 2.30
N GLY A 155 -3.50 -20.03 1.02
CA GLY A 155 -4.50 -19.67 0.02
C GLY A 155 -4.24 -18.36 -0.70
N GLN A 156 -2.99 -17.91 -0.74
CA GLN A 156 -2.57 -16.70 -1.45
C GLN A 156 -1.15 -16.82 -2.02
N THR A 157 -0.83 -16.00 -3.02
CA THR A 157 0.52 -15.83 -3.56
C THR A 157 0.67 -14.37 -4.02
N SER A 158 1.84 -13.77 -3.78
CA SER A 158 2.16 -12.44 -4.30
C SER A 158 2.92 -12.54 -5.63
N TYR A 159 2.67 -11.60 -6.53
CA TYR A 159 3.34 -11.43 -7.80
C TYR A 159 3.88 -10.00 -7.93
N SER A 160 5.03 -9.82 -8.56
CA SER A 160 5.52 -8.49 -8.92
C SER A 160 5.75 -8.32 -10.41
N TRP A 161 5.48 -7.11 -10.89
CA TRP A 161 5.72 -6.67 -12.25
C TRP A 161 6.44 -5.33 -12.20
N THR A 162 7.48 -5.19 -13.00
CA THR A 162 8.27 -3.97 -13.09
C THR A 162 7.86 -3.22 -14.34
N ASP A 163 7.39 -1.97 -14.18
CA ASP A 163 7.08 -1.09 -15.29
C ASP A 163 8.33 -0.83 -16.13
N PRO A 164 8.39 -1.27 -17.41
CA PRO A 164 9.55 -1.06 -18.25
C PRO A 164 9.88 0.42 -18.48
N ALA A 165 8.90 1.32 -18.41
CA ALA A 165 9.11 2.74 -18.67
C ALA A 165 9.69 3.51 -17.48
N SER A 166 9.37 3.08 -16.25
CA SER A 166 9.76 3.80 -15.02
C SER A 166 10.63 3.00 -14.07
N ASN A 167 10.85 1.71 -14.36
CA ASN A 167 11.46 0.73 -13.47
C ASN A 167 10.77 0.64 -12.10
N GLN A 168 9.51 1.07 -12.01
CA GLN A 168 8.70 1.02 -10.80
C GLN A 168 8.10 -0.37 -10.62
N GLU A 169 8.25 -0.94 -9.43
CA GLU A 169 7.63 -2.23 -9.10
C GLU A 169 6.17 -2.05 -8.68
N HIS A 170 5.31 -2.91 -9.19
CA HIS A 170 3.91 -3.04 -8.80
C HIS A 170 3.64 -4.47 -8.37
N THR A 171 2.87 -4.65 -7.29
CA THR A 171 2.58 -5.96 -6.73
C THR A 171 1.09 -6.29 -6.79
N LEU A 172 0.81 -7.57 -6.98
CA LEU A 172 -0.52 -8.16 -6.87
C LEU A 172 -0.48 -9.26 -5.81
N ASP A 173 -1.46 -9.27 -4.92
CA ASP A 173 -1.73 -10.42 -4.06
C ASP A 173 -2.89 -11.22 -4.67
N LEU A 174 -2.61 -12.42 -5.17
CA LEU A 174 -3.61 -13.35 -5.65
C LEU A 174 -4.10 -14.23 -4.50
N HIS A 175 -5.41 -14.30 -4.32
CA HIS A 175 -6.07 -15.10 -3.28
C HIS A 175 -7.02 -16.09 -3.93
N TRP A 176 -7.11 -17.28 -3.36
CA TRP A 176 -8.18 -18.25 -3.65
C TRP A 176 -8.93 -18.69 -2.39
N ARG A 177 -8.59 -18.08 -1.25
CA ARG A 177 -9.34 -18.17 0.00
C ARG A 177 -9.55 -16.76 0.53
N ILE A 178 -10.76 -16.45 0.98
CA ILE A 178 -11.09 -15.13 1.56
C ILE A 178 -10.36 -14.92 2.89
N THR A 179 -10.18 -16.01 3.64
CA THR A 179 -9.50 -15.99 4.94
C THR A 179 -8.68 -17.27 5.16
N ASN A 180 -7.54 -17.08 5.83
CA ASN A 180 -6.63 -18.14 6.23
C ASN A 180 -7.12 -18.90 7.48
N SER A 181 -8.24 -18.47 8.09
CA SER A 181 -8.88 -19.15 9.21
C SER A 181 -9.68 -20.33 8.68
N THR A 182 -9.34 -21.55 9.12
CA THR A 182 -10.04 -22.79 8.75
C THR A 182 -11.54 -22.75 9.07
N LEU A 183 -11.94 -22.11 10.16
CA LEU A 183 -13.34 -21.95 10.56
C LEU A 183 -14.15 -21.02 9.64
N LEU A 184 -13.48 -20.07 9.00
CA LEU A 184 -14.13 -18.96 8.28
C LEU A 184 -13.79 -18.95 6.80
N SER A 185 -12.91 -19.83 6.32
CA SER A 185 -12.50 -19.88 4.91
C SER A 185 -13.63 -20.24 3.96
N ASN A 186 -14.70 -20.81 4.51
CA ASN A 186 -15.90 -21.22 3.79
C ASN A 186 -17.09 -20.29 4.10
N LEU A 187 -16.87 -19.13 4.73
CA LEU A 187 -17.93 -18.15 5.00
C LEU A 187 -18.66 -17.73 3.73
N PHE A 188 -17.90 -17.53 2.65
CA PHE A 188 -18.43 -17.22 1.33
C PHE A 188 -17.63 -17.98 0.28
N SER A 189 -18.32 -18.58 -0.67
CA SER A 189 -17.76 -19.07 -1.92
C SER A 189 -17.40 -17.90 -2.85
N TYR A 190 -16.55 -18.18 -3.84
CA TYR A 190 -16.30 -17.22 -4.90
C TYR A 190 -17.60 -16.83 -5.63
N GLU A 191 -18.49 -17.79 -5.89
CA GLU A 191 -19.76 -17.53 -6.60
C GLU A 191 -20.69 -16.60 -5.83
N GLU A 192 -20.81 -16.79 -4.51
CA GLU A 192 -21.58 -15.87 -3.65
C GLU A 192 -20.99 -14.45 -3.72
N LEU A 193 -19.67 -14.32 -3.60
CA LEU A 193 -19.02 -13.01 -3.72
C LEU A 193 -19.19 -12.41 -5.12
N ARG A 194 -19.11 -13.24 -6.17
CA ARG A 194 -19.20 -12.82 -7.57
C ARG A 194 -20.60 -12.30 -7.90
N SER A 195 -21.63 -12.93 -7.34
CA SER A 195 -23.03 -12.55 -7.50
C SER A 195 -23.35 -11.20 -6.85
N ALA A 196 -22.71 -10.89 -5.72
CA ALA A 196 -22.86 -9.62 -5.00
C ALA A 196 -21.82 -8.56 -5.43
N ALA A 197 -20.88 -8.89 -6.32
CA ALA A 197 -19.79 -8.00 -6.69
C ALA A 197 -20.30 -6.75 -7.42
N ARG A 198 -19.67 -5.60 -7.14
CA ARG A 198 -20.04 -4.31 -7.73
C ARG A 198 -19.04 -3.92 -8.82
N PRO A 199 -19.48 -3.40 -9.98
CA PRO A 199 -18.57 -2.96 -11.03
C PRO A 199 -17.74 -1.75 -10.58
N LEU A 200 -16.49 -1.66 -11.06
CA LEU A 200 -15.61 -0.49 -10.88
C LEU A 200 -15.30 0.15 -12.25
N PRO A 201 -16.25 0.90 -12.85
CA PRO A 201 -16.11 1.40 -14.22
C PRO A 201 -14.92 2.34 -14.42
N ASN A 202 -14.53 3.09 -13.38
CA ASN A 202 -13.37 3.98 -13.41
C ASN A 202 -12.03 3.22 -13.44
N LEU A 203 -12.02 1.91 -13.15
CA LEU A 203 -10.84 1.06 -13.26
C LEU A 203 -10.79 0.34 -14.61
N SER A 204 -11.79 -0.50 -14.91
CA SER A 204 -11.89 -1.28 -16.15
C SER A 204 -13.33 -1.80 -16.31
N ALA A 205 -13.76 -2.08 -17.54
CA ALA A 205 -15.03 -2.74 -17.80
C ALA A 205 -15.13 -4.14 -17.15
N ASN A 206 -13.98 -4.79 -16.92
CA ASN A 206 -13.89 -6.11 -16.29
C ASN A 206 -13.66 -6.04 -14.76
N ALA A 207 -13.61 -4.85 -14.18
CA ALA A 207 -13.29 -4.67 -12.77
C ALA A 207 -14.51 -4.88 -11.87
N LEU A 208 -14.36 -5.77 -10.89
CA LEU A 208 -15.38 -6.10 -9.90
C LEU A 208 -14.83 -5.95 -8.50
N ALA A 209 -15.52 -5.21 -7.64
CA ALA A 209 -15.23 -5.09 -6.22
C ALA A 209 -16.08 -6.06 -5.40
N ALA A 210 -15.50 -6.61 -4.34
CA ALA A 210 -16.28 -7.26 -3.29
C ALA A 210 -17.30 -6.26 -2.71
N ASP A 211 -18.52 -6.71 -2.46
CA ASP A 211 -19.52 -5.88 -1.78
C ASP A 211 -18.99 -5.37 -0.43
N PRO A 212 -19.26 -4.11 -0.04
CA PRO A 212 -18.78 -3.55 1.23
C PRO A 212 -19.07 -4.39 2.48
N VAL A 213 -20.20 -5.11 2.53
CA VAL A 213 -20.54 -5.98 3.66
C VAL A 213 -19.53 -7.13 3.75
N HIS A 214 -19.22 -7.78 2.62
CA HIS A 214 -18.20 -8.83 2.53
C HIS A 214 -16.79 -8.27 2.80
N ALA A 215 -16.51 -7.03 2.39
CA ALA A 215 -15.23 -6.37 2.64
C ALA A 215 -14.99 -6.09 4.14
N LEU A 216 -16.03 -5.73 4.90
CA LEU A 216 -15.95 -5.44 6.34
C LEU A 216 -15.59 -6.66 7.18
N VAL A 217 -16.10 -7.85 6.83
CA VAL A 217 -15.76 -9.13 7.47
C VAL A 217 -14.25 -9.40 7.39
N ARG A 218 -13.58 -8.91 6.34
CA ARG A 218 -12.14 -9.08 6.14
C ARG A 218 -11.29 -7.97 6.77
N ALA A 219 -11.79 -6.73 6.78
CA ALA A 219 -11.08 -5.57 7.31
C ALA A 219 -10.74 -5.69 8.81
N HIS A 220 -11.60 -6.36 9.59
CA HIS A 220 -11.44 -6.53 11.05
C HIS A 220 -10.20 -7.36 11.46
N ARG A 221 -9.51 -8.03 10.53
CA ARG A 221 -8.34 -8.89 10.85
C ARG A 221 -6.96 -8.29 10.55
N ARG A 222 -6.81 -7.37 9.58
CA ARG A 222 -5.47 -6.90 9.15
C ARG A 222 -4.76 -5.94 10.12
N ARG A 223 -5.42 -5.40 11.16
CA ARG A 223 -4.76 -4.54 12.17
C ARG A 223 -3.62 -5.22 12.96
N ARG A 224 -3.51 -6.57 12.93
CA ARG A 224 -2.44 -7.32 13.64
C ARG A 224 -1.18 -7.60 12.80
N ASP A 225 -1.26 -7.75 11.48
CA ASP A 225 -0.13 -8.28 10.67
C ASP A 225 0.80 -7.19 10.08
N GLN A 226 0.34 -5.94 10.00
CA GLN A 226 1.16 -4.81 9.50
C GLN A 226 2.38 -4.52 10.41
N TYR A 227 2.45 -5.12 11.61
CA TYR A 227 3.55 -4.97 12.57
C TYR A 227 4.80 -5.81 12.26
N ARG A 228 4.75 -6.80 11.34
CA ARG A 228 5.89 -7.73 11.13
C ARG A 228 6.75 -7.48 9.89
N HIS A 229 6.28 -6.71 8.89
CA HIS A 229 6.96 -6.58 7.60
C HIS A 229 7.24 -5.12 7.20
N ARG A 230 7.84 -4.33 8.10
CA ARG A 230 8.70 -3.21 7.67
C ARG A 230 10.17 -3.62 7.89
N PRO A 231 11.07 -3.42 6.92
CA PRO A 231 12.49 -3.58 7.20
C PRO A 231 12.87 -2.60 8.31
N ARG A 232 13.51 -3.12 9.37
CA ARG A 232 14.14 -2.27 10.39
C ARG A 232 15.14 -1.37 9.67
N ALA A 233 14.97 -0.06 9.79
CA ALA A 233 15.98 0.91 9.37
C ALA A 233 17.35 0.45 9.90
N GLY A 234 18.32 0.35 8.98
CA GLY A 234 19.64 -0.20 9.26
C GLY A 234 20.30 0.53 10.42
N LYS A 235 20.64 -0.21 11.48
CA LYS A 235 21.62 0.23 12.46
C LYS A 235 22.99 0.12 11.81
N THR A 236 23.45 1.20 11.17
CA THR A 236 24.88 1.39 10.93
C THR A 236 25.59 1.40 12.29
N ARG A 237 26.33 0.34 12.60
CA ARG A 237 27.26 0.32 13.73
C ARG A 237 28.42 1.26 13.39
N PRO A 238 28.85 2.16 14.30
CA PRO A 238 30.04 2.96 14.05
C PRO A 238 31.28 2.06 14.06
N HIS A 239 32.08 2.21 13.01
CA HIS A 239 33.37 1.55 12.83
C HIS A 239 34.34 2.08 13.89
N ARG A 240 34.77 1.22 14.84
CA ARG A 240 35.91 1.52 15.73
C ARG A 240 37.21 1.26 14.96
N PRO A 241 38.15 2.21 14.84
CA PRO A 241 39.44 1.96 14.24
C PRO A 241 40.27 1.04 15.14
N ARG A 242 40.90 0.01 14.54
CA ARG A 242 41.89 -0.84 15.20
C ARG A 242 43.18 -0.04 15.39
N VAL A 243 43.55 0.20 16.64
CA VAL A 243 44.89 0.67 17.01
C VAL A 243 45.87 -0.46 16.70
N ARG A 244 46.83 -0.22 15.79
CA ARG A 244 48.00 -1.07 15.57
C ARG A 244 48.95 -0.85 16.74
N THR A 245 49.19 -1.88 17.54
CA THR A 245 50.34 -1.94 18.45
C THR A 245 51.57 -2.36 17.65
N GLU A 246 52.57 -1.49 17.62
CA GLU A 246 53.88 -1.73 17.05
C GLU A 246 54.64 -2.79 17.87
N ASP A 247 55.13 -3.83 17.19
CA ASP A 247 56.11 -4.79 17.72
C ASP A 247 57.46 -4.09 17.87
N ARG A 248 57.90 -3.88 19.13
CA ARG A 248 59.30 -3.56 19.42
C ARG A 248 60.10 -4.85 19.57
N HIS A 249 61.12 -4.95 18.72
CA HIS A 249 62.20 -5.93 18.75
C HIS A 249 62.81 -6.14 20.14
N GLY A 250 62.97 -7.40 20.53
CA GLY A 250 63.82 -7.85 21.63
C GLY A 250 64.63 -9.08 21.18
N HIS A 251 65.82 -8.84 20.63
CA HIS A 251 66.83 -9.86 20.35
C HIS A 251 67.33 -10.51 21.65
N ARG A 252 67.43 -11.84 21.69
CA ARG A 252 68.21 -12.60 22.68
C ARG A 252 69.63 -12.86 22.16
N LEU A 253 70.61 -12.43 22.96
CA LEU A 253 71.80 -13.15 23.47
C LEU A 253 72.63 -14.04 22.51
N LEU A 254 73.93 -13.76 22.37
CA LEU A 254 75.04 -14.52 22.99
C LEU A 254 76.42 -14.09 22.44
N SER A 255 77.40 -14.12 23.36
CA SER A 255 78.87 -14.03 23.22
C SER A 255 79.52 -12.66 23.03
#